data_AF-A0A392MPL6-F1
#
_entry.id   AF-A0A392MPL6-F1
#
_cell.length_a   1.000
_cell.length_b   1.000
_cell.length_c   1.000
_cell.angle_alpha   90.00
_cell.angle_beta   90.00
_cell.angle_gamma   90.00
#
_symmetry.space_group_name_H-M   'P 1'
#
loop_
_entity.id
_entity.type
_entity.pdbx_description
1 polymer ?
#
loop_
_entity_poly.entity_id
_entity_poly.type
_entity_poly.pdbx_seq_one_letter_code
_entity_poly.pdbx_strand_id
1 'polypeptide(L)'
;VLPLERSAEIPLIISVAQFRPEKAHSLQLEAFSVAIKRLDSGVPKPKLQFVGSCRNKSDDERLQRLKEKAIELNVNEQVEFHKNVTYRSNYH
;
A
#
# COMPACT_ATOMS: atom_id res chain seq x y z
N VAL A 1 -5.40 -9.08 -34.82
CA VAL A 1 -4.42 -8.73 -33.76
C VAL A 1 -5.20 -8.54 -32.48
N LEU A 2 -4.99 -9.39 -31.48
CA LEU A 2 -5.59 -9.18 -30.15
C LEU A 2 -4.98 -7.90 -29.56
N PRO A 3 -5.76 -6.92 -29.09
CA PRO A 3 -5.20 -5.78 -28.40
C PRO A 3 -4.70 -6.27 -27.04
N LEU A 4 -3.44 -6.70 -27.00
CA LEU A 4 -2.71 -7.10 -25.80
C LEU A 4 -2.32 -5.88 -24.94
N GLU A 5 -2.57 -4.67 -25.42
CA GLU A 5 -2.43 -3.47 -24.62
C GLU A 5 -3.64 -3.33 -23.70
N ARG A 6 -3.53 -3.92 -22.49
CA ARG A 6 -4.23 -3.31 -21.37
C ARG A 6 -3.71 -1.88 -21.28
N SER A 7 -4.59 -0.91 -21.50
CA SER A 7 -4.36 0.50 -21.11
C SER A 7 -3.62 0.48 -19.78
N ALA A 8 -2.46 1.13 -19.71
CA ALA A 8 -1.50 0.96 -18.62
C ALA A 8 -2.18 1.14 -17.25
N GLU A 9 -2.67 0.04 -16.68
CA GLU A 9 -3.27 0.03 -15.36
C GLU A 9 -2.14 0.40 -14.42
N ILE A 10 -2.33 1.47 -13.65
CA ILE A 10 -1.40 1.85 -12.59
C ILE A 10 -1.15 0.59 -11.75
N PRO A 11 0.10 0.06 -11.68
CA PRO A 11 0.31 -1.22 -11.04
C PRO A 11 -0.05 -1.14 -9.57
N LEU A 12 -0.76 -2.14 -9.08
CA LEU A 12 -1.23 -2.19 -7.70
C LEU A 12 -0.49 -3.26 -6.91
N ILE A 13 0.16 -2.85 -5.83
CA ILE A 13 0.82 -3.73 -4.87
C ILE A 13 -0.04 -3.77 -3.61
N ILE A 14 -0.50 -4.96 -3.21
CA ILE A 14 -1.35 -5.13 -2.03
C ILE A 14 -0.58 -5.93 -0.98
N SER A 15 -0.39 -5.31 0.19
CA SER A 15 0.19 -5.94 1.38
C SER A 15 -0.91 -6.27 2.36
N VAL A 16 -1.20 -7.57 2.53
CA VAL A 16 -2.30 -8.05 3.37
C VAL A 16 -1.73 -8.65 4.67
N ALA A 17 -1.87 -7.92 5.78
CA ALA A 17 -1.45 -8.37 7.10
C ALA A 17 -2.05 -7.52 8.24
N GLN A 18 -2.18 -8.10 9.44
CA GLN A 18 -2.57 -7.31 10.63
C GLN A 18 -1.48 -6.29 10.98
N PHE A 19 -1.85 -5.10 11.45
CA PHE A 19 -0.90 -4.02 11.79
C PHE A 19 -0.08 -4.33 13.04
N ARG A 20 0.95 -5.16 12.88
CA ARG A 20 1.77 -5.74 13.95
C ARG A 20 3.28 -5.58 13.68
N PRO A 21 4.13 -5.56 14.73
CA PRO A 21 5.58 -5.38 14.58
C PRO A 21 6.25 -6.41 13.67
N GLU A 22 5.91 -7.69 13.82
CA GLU A 22 6.51 -8.81 13.09
C GLU A 22 6.22 -8.78 11.59
N LYS A 23 5.23 -7.99 11.16
CA LYS A 23 4.87 -7.83 9.74
C LYS A 23 5.74 -6.82 9.01
N ALA A 24 6.56 -6.06 9.75
CA ALA A 24 7.56 -5.15 9.19
C ALA A 24 7.03 -4.18 8.12
N HIS A 25 5.79 -3.68 8.24
CA HIS A 25 5.18 -2.74 7.28
C HIS A 25 6.04 -1.49 7.05
N SER A 26 6.74 -1.03 8.09
CA SER A 26 7.68 0.09 8.01
C SER A 26 8.82 -0.15 7.02
N LEU A 27 9.33 -1.39 6.92
CA LEU A 27 10.37 -1.76 5.96
C LEU A 27 9.80 -1.86 4.55
N GLN A 28 8.58 -2.38 4.40
CA GLN A 28 7.89 -2.42 3.10
C GLN A 28 7.72 -1.01 2.53
N LEU A 29 7.32 -0.05 3.38
CA LEU A 29 7.16 1.35 3.00
C LEU A 29 8.50 2.02 2.63
N GLU A 30 9.57 1.74 3.38
CA GLU A 30 10.93 2.20 3.04
C GLU A 30 11.39 1.65 1.70
N ALA A 31 11.28 0.34 1.50
CA ALA A 31 11.67 -0.33 0.26
C ALA A 31 10.87 0.21 -0.93
N PHE A 32 9.56 0.43 -0.75
CA PHE A 32 8.71 1.05 -1.75
C PHE A 32 9.17 2.47 -2.09
N SER A 33 9.53 3.29 -1.10
CA SER A 33 10.04 4.64 -1.34
C SER A 33 11.33 4.66 -2.16
N VAL A 34 12.22 3.67 -1.95
CA VAL A 34 13.44 3.51 -2.74
C VAL A 34 13.09 3.08 -4.16
N ALA A 35 12.15 2.15 -4.33
CA ALA A 35 11.70 1.69 -5.65
C ALA A 35 11.09 2.82 -6.47
N ILE A 36 10.16 3.61 -5.90
CA ILE A 36 9.50 4.74 -6.59
C ILE A 36 10.53 5.76 -7.08
N LYS A 37 11.57 6.06 -6.28
CA LYS A 37 12.64 7.00 -6.65
C LYS A 37 13.51 6.53 -7.81
N ARG A 38 13.51 5.22 -8.10
CA ARG A 38 14.31 4.60 -9.17
C ARG A 38 13.52 4.33 -10.44
N LEU A 39 12.21 4.55 -10.45
CA LEU A 39 11.39 4.36 -11.64
C LEU A 39 11.65 5.48 -12.65
N ASP A 40 11.70 5.11 -13.92
CA ASP A 40 11.77 6.07 -15.02
C ASP A 40 10.51 6.95 -15.05
N SER A 41 10.66 8.21 -15.43
CA SER A 41 9.56 9.18 -15.45
C SER A 41 8.42 8.83 -16.42
N GLY A 42 8.68 7.96 -17.41
CA GLY A 42 7.70 7.47 -18.36
C GLY A 42 6.88 6.28 -17.85
N VAL A 43 7.23 5.72 -16.69
CA VAL A 43 6.53 4.56 -16.11
C VAL A 43 5.48 5.04 -15.10
N PRO A 44 4.22 4.56 -15.21
CA PRO A 44 3.20 4.84 -14.19
C PRO A 44 3.69 4.42 -12.80
N LYS A 45 3.70 5.35 -11.84
CA LYS A 45 4.07 5.05 -10.46
C LYS A 45 3.05 4.07 -9.85
N PRO A 46 3.47 2.91 -9.33
CA PRO A 46 2.55 1.97 -8.71
C PRO A 46 1.93 2.54 -7.45
N LYS A 47 0.80 1.97 -7.04
CA LYS A 47 0.19 2.19 -5.71
C LYS A 47 0.51 1.04 -4.77
N LEU A 48 0.78 1.35 -3.50
CA LEU A 48 0.92 0.38 -2.42
C LEU A 48 -0.26 0.49 -1.45
N GLN A 49 -1.04 -0.59 -1.34
CA GLN A 49 -2.16 -0.69 -0.42
C GLN A 49 -1.81 -1.60 0.76
N PHE A 50 -1.83 -1.05 1.97
CA PHE A 50 -1.78 -1.83 3.19
C PHE A 50 -3.20 -2.18 3.64
N VAL A 51 -3.54 -3.46 3.63
CA VAL A 51 -4.86 -3.97 4.03
C VAL A 51 -4.69 -4.82 5.28
N GLY A 52 -5.30 -4.40 6.38
CA GLY A 52 -5.04 -5.02 7.67
C GLY A 52 -6.06 -4.69 8.74
N SER A 53 -6.07 -5.50 9.80
CA SER A 53 -6.87 -5.23 10.98
C SER A 53 -6.05 -4.59 12.10
N CYS A 54 -6.72 -3.75 12.89
CA CYS A 54 -6.25 -3.27 14.19
C CYS A 54 -7.14 -3.87 15.27
N ARG A 55 -6.56 -4.54 16.26
CA ARG A 55 -7.30 -5.21 17.35
C ARG A 55 -7.34 -4.39 18.63
N ASN A 56 -6.41 -3.46 18.79
CA ASN A 56 -6.26 -2.65 19.99
C ASN A 56 -5.61 -1.31 19.66
N LYS A 57 -5.57 -0.41 20.65
CA LYS A 57 -4.98 0.92 20.52
C LYS A 57 -3.55 0.90 19.98
N SER A 58 -2.74 -0.09 20.37
CA SER A 58 -1.34 -0.19 19.89
C SER A 58 -1.27 -0.48 18.38
N ASP A 59 -2.23 -1.20 17.81
CA ASP A 59 -2.29 -1.44 16.37
C ASP A 59 -2.70 -0.15 15.63
N ASP A 60 -3.64 0.61 16.18
CA ASP A 60 -4.03 1.92 15.65
C ASP A 60 -2.87 2.93 15.69
N GLU A 61 -2.09 2.97 16.77
CA GLU A 61 -0.89 3.80 16.87
C GLU A 61 0.17 3.40 15.85
N ARG A 62 0.36 2.10 15.59
CA ARG A 62 1.25 1.63 14.51
C ARG A 62 0.78 2.07 13.14
N LEU A 63 -0.52 1.95 12.87
CA LEU A 63 -1.11 2.41 11.63
C LEU A 63 -0.90 3.92 11.44
N GLN A 64 -1.09 4.69 12.51
CA GLN A 64 -0.89 6.14 12.47
C GLN A 64 0.58 6.50 12.17
N ARG A 65 1.54 5.85 12.85
CA ARG A 65 2.97 6.01 12.55
C ARG A 65 3.34 5.65 11.11
N LEU A 66 2.69 4.64 10.53
CA LEU A 66 2.92 4.28 9.12
C LEU A 66 2.43 5.38 8.16
N LYS A 67 1.31 6.03 8.47
CA LYS A 67 0.80 7.16 7.68
C LYS A 67 1.74 8.36 7.75
N GLU A 68 2.21 8.71 8.96
CA GLU A 68 3.20 9.77 9.17
C GLU A 68 4.49 9.47 8.39
N LYS A 69 5.00 8.25 8.49
CA LYS A 69 6.17 7.81 7.75
C LYS A 69 6.00 7.88 6.24
N ALA A 70 4.80 7.64 5.70
CA ALA A 70 4.55 7.77 4.27
C ALA A 70 4.68 9.22 3.79
N ILE A 71 4.30 10.19 4.64
CA ILE A 71 4.50 11.63 4.40
C ILE A 71 5.99 11.96 4.48
N GLU A 72 6.69 11.50 5.52
CA GLU A 72 8.14 11.73 5.68
C GLU A 72 8.95 11.21 4.49
N LEU A 73 8.55 10.07 3.92
CA LEU A 73 9.18 9.46 2.76
C LEU A 73 8.72 10.06 1.42
N ASN A 74 7.77 11.00 1.42
CA ASN A 74 7.16 11.63 0.24
C ASN A 74 6.52 10.60 -0.72
N VAL A 75 5.83 9.60 -0.17
CA VAL A 75 5.09 8.57 -0.92
C VAL A 75 3.62 8.47 -0.55
N ASN A 76 3.11 9.42 0.24
CA ASN A 76 1.73 9.44 0.72
C ASN A 76 0.69 9.48 -0.41
N GLU A 77 1.03 9.98 -1.60
CA GLU A 77 0.15 9.95 -2.77
C GLU A 77 0.08 8.57 -3.43
N GLN A 78 1.09 7.72 -3.23
CA GLN A 78 1.19 6.38 -3.79
C GLN A 78 0.86 5.29 -2.77
N VAL A 79 0.52 5.65 -1.52
CA VAL A 79 0.27 4.70 -0.44
C VAL A 79 -1.12 4.89 0.14
N GLU A 80 -1.87 3.79 0.27
CA GLU A 80 -3.20 3.78 0.86
C GLU A 80 -3.26 2.77 2.01
N PHE A 81 -4.05 3.10 3.03
CA PHE A 81 -4.22 2.27 4.21
C PHE A 81 -5.69 1.91 4.41
N HIS A 82 -5.99 0.62 4.34
CA HIS A 82 -7.33 0.07 4.43
C HIS A 82 -7.47 -0.75 5.71
N LYS A 83 -8.06 -0.12 6.74
CA LYS A 83 -8.27 -0.75 8.06
C LYS A 83 -9.60 -1.50 8.09
N ASN A 84 -9.57 -2.77 8.53
CA ASN A 84 -10.77 -3.58 8.78
C ASN A 84 -11.72 -3.69 7.56
N VAL A 85 -11.17 -3.84 6.35
CA VAL A 85 -11.98 -4.06 5.15
C VAL A 85 -12.81 -5.32 5.33
N THR A 86 -14.12 -5.21 5.18
CA THR A 86 -15.03 -6.35 5.22
C THR A 86 -15.08 -7.01 3.84
N TYR A 87 -15.12 -8.34 3.81
CA TYR A 87 -15.40 -9.07 2.58
C TYR A 87 -16.84 -8.76 2.15
N ARG A 88 -17.01 -7.97 1.08
CA ARG A 88 -18.31 -7.81 0.42
C ARG A 88 -18.47 -8.93 -0.60
N SER A 89 -19.21 -9.97 -0.21
CA SER A 89 -19.68 -11.00 -1.14
C SER A 89 -20.81 -10.41 -1.99
N ASN A 90 -20.49 -9.74 -3.09
CA ASN A 90 -21.48 -9.40 -4.10
C ASN A 90 -21.72 -10.63 -4.99
N TYR A 91 -22.36 -11.66 -4.43
CA TYR A 91 -23.03 -12.70 -5.22
C TYR A 91 -24.53 -12.38 -5.19
N HIS A 92 -24.97 -11.62 -6.18
CA HIS A 92 -26.35 -11.57 -6.66
C HIS A 92 -26.31 -11.92 -8.13
#